data_AF-A0A2N2WV96-F1
#
_entry.id   AF-A0A2N2WV96-F1
#
_cell.length_a   1.000
_cell.length_b   1.000
_cell.length_c   1.000
_cell.angle_alpha   90.00
_cell.angle_beta   90.00
_cell.angle_gamma   90.00
#
_symmetry.space_group_name_H-M   'P 1'
#
loop_
_entity.id
_entity.type
_entity.pdbx_description
1 polymer ?
#
loop_
_entity_poly.entity_id
_entity_poly.type
_entity_poly.pdbx_seq_one_letter_code
_entity_poly.pdbx_strand_id
1 'polypeptide(L)'
;MIIAHDKGAIRITKQELLSEIFEKWSGTKAGSINKLPASGSKREYYRISNDKSSVIGAINEDEAENRAFIGFTKSFAKMGLAVPAVYFADLKQHVYLLEDLGDTTLFNYLLEVRTNGNFPDELLKVYKKVLTELPRFQVDAAPNIDYAICYPRESFDRQSMQWDLSYFKYYFLKLADIPFNEQLLEDDFNTLINYLLSERSEFFLYRDFQSRNIMLQNDQVYFIDYQGGRRGALQYDVASLLYDAKADIPQEVREELLSFYIENLKNHLPVDEKTFREYYYGYVLIRIMQAMGAYGFRGFYEKKTHFLQSIPYALKNLAWILQNIDLPIQLPVLTQVFEQLINSKKLLKFVPQKRRKSNLSVFVSSFSYKHGLPEDNTGHGGGYVFDCRAIHNPGKYEEYKLLTGKDKPVIDFFAKESDMHEFLNHVYALIDMSVETYEERNFTNLMVSFGCTGGQHRSVYCAERLAAHLREKYSVQVSLWHREQD
;
A
#
# COMPACT_ATOMS: atom_id res chain seq x y z
N MET A 1 23.80 4.97 1.95
CA MET A 1 23.68 6.16 2.81
C MET A 1 24.46 5.90 4.09
N ILE A 2 25.30 6.86 4.49
CA ILE A 2 26.42 6.71 5.43
C ILE A 2 25.90 6.83 6.88
N ILE A 3 26.21 5.85 7.73
CA ILE A 3 26.04 5.99 9.19
C ILE A 3 27.39 6.49 9.73
N ALA A 4 27.39 7.68 10.36
CA ALA A 4 28.62 8.30 10.85
C ALA A 4 28.93 7.85 12.28
N HIS A 5 30.03 7.11 12.46
CA HIS A 5 30.66 6.92 13.76
C HIS A 5 32.01 7.65 13.84
N ASP A 6 32.34 7.97 15.09
CA ASP A 6 33.42 8.83 15.56
C ASP A 6 34.81 8.44 15.07
N LYS A 7 35.72 9.42 15.12
CA LYS A 7 37.06 9.46 14.54
C LYS A 7 37.89 8.17 14.76
N GLY A 8 38.08 7.39 13.69
CA GLY A 8 39.11 6.33 13.61
C GLY A 8 38.65 4.96 13.09
N ALA A 9 37.35 4.70 12.95
CA ALA A 9 36.84 3.40 12.51
C ALA A 9 36.68 3.32 10.97
N ILE A 10 37.05 2.17 10.40
CA ILE A 10 36.73 1.78 9.01
C ILE A 10 35.20 1.92 8.84
N ARG A 11 34.77 2.74 7.87
CA ARG A 11 33.35 2.96 7.60
C ARG A 11 32.77 1.74 6.89
N ILE A 12 32.04 0.92 7.65
CA ILE A 12 31.35 -0.28 7.16
C ILE A 12 30.04 0.15 6.49
N THR A 13 29.73 -0.42 5.33
CA THR A 13 28.45 -0.21 4.64
C THR A 13 27.31 -0.96 5.34
N LYS A 14 26.06 -0.55 5.07
CA LYS A 14 24.86 -1.23 5.59
C LYS A 14 24.82 -2.72 5.23
N GLN A 15 25.22 -3.07 4.01
CA GLN A 15 25.24 -4.47 3.55
C GLN A 15 26.35 -5.28 4.23
N GLU A 16 27.53 -4.69 4.42
CA GLU A 16 28.62 -5.34 5.16
C GLU A 16 28.23 -5.57 6.62
N LEU A 17 27.64 -4.58 7.29
CA LEU A 17 27.11 -4.72 8.65
C LEU A 17 26.09 -5.87 8.75
N LEU A 18 25.13 -5.93 7.82
CA LEU A 18 24.14 -7.01 7.77
C LEU A 18 24.77 -8.38 7.48
N SER A 19 25.79 -8.43 6.63
CA SER A 19 26.54 -9.66 6.34
C SER A 19 27.27 -10.19 7.58
N GLU A 20 27.97 -9.31 8.31
CA GLU A 20 28.67 -9.66 9.55
C GLU A 20 27.70 -10.17 10.63
N ILE A 21 26.56 -9.49 10.79
CA ILE A 21 25.54 -9.89 11.78
C ILE A 21 24.88 -11.22 11.38
N PHE A 22 24.61 -11.42 10.10
CA PHE A 22 24.08 -12.69 9.59
C PHE A 22 25.06 -13.84 9.83
N GLU A 23 26.35 -13.64 9.56
CA GLU A 23 27.39 -14.65 9.80
C GLU A 23 27.53 -14.95 11.30
N LYS A 24 27.45 -13.92 12.15
CA LYS A 24 27.47 -14.09 13.61
C LYS A 24 26.27 -14.89 14.13
N TRP A 25 25.08 -14.72 13.56
CA TRP A 25 23.89 -15.46 13.96
C TRP A 25 23.85 -16.88 13.38
N SER A 26 24.09 -17.04 12.07
CA SER A 26 23.93 -18.32 11.37
C SER A 26 25.17 -19.22 11.43
N GLY A 27 26.34 -18.66 11.77
CA GLY A 27 27.64 -19.33 11.66
C GLY A 27 28.14 -19.51 10.22
N THR A 28 27.46 -18.91 9.24
CA THR A 28 27.76 -19.05 7.80
C THR A 28 27.61 -17.72 7.07
N LYS A 29 28.39 -17.53 6.00
CA LYS A 29 28.31 -16.31 5.20
C LYS A 29 26.96 -16.18 4.48
N ALA A 30 26.54 -14.93 4.27
CA ALA A 30 25.41 -14.61 3.40
C ALA A 30 25.76 -14.97 1.94
N GLY A 31 24.85 -15.66 1.26
CA GLY A 31 24.94 -15.91 -0.17
C GLY A 31 24.35 -14.77 -1.00
N SER A 32 23.29 -14.12 -0.49
CA SER A 32 22.69 -12.94 -1.11
C SER A 32 22.15 -11.95 -0.07
N ILE A 33 22.19 -10.66 -0.38
CA ILE A 33 21.61 -9.56 0.42
C ILE A 33 20.85 -8.64 -0.52
N ASN A 34 19.52 -8.80 -0.56
CA ASN A 34 18.65 -8.07 -1.47
C ASN A 34 17.80 -7.06 -0.70
N LYS A 35 17.87 -5.79 -1.08
CA LYS A 35 17.04 -4.75 -0.48
C LYS A 35 15.59 -4.94 -0.91
N LEU A 36 14.66 -4.92 0.04
CA LEU A 36 13.23 -4.97 -0.24
C LEU A 36 12.69 -3.58 -0.63
N PRO A 37 11.58 -3.51 -1.40
CA PRO A 37 10.97 -2.24 -1.78
C PRO A 37 10.65 -1.36 -0.56
N ALA A 38 10.86 -0.05 -0.69
CA ALA A 38 10.59 0.89 0.39
C ALA A 38 9.08 0.98 0.68
N SER A 39 8.68 0.82 1.94
CA SER A 39 7.28 0.86 2.39
C SER A 39 6.82 2.25 2.85
N GLY A 40 7.54 3.32 2.49
CA GLY A 40 7.22 4.70 2.88
C GLY A 40 7.72 5.11 4.28
N SER A 41 8.34 4.18 5.02
CA SER A 41 9.12 4.42 6.25
C SER A 41 10.58 4.77 5.91
N LYS A 42 11.31 5.32 6.89
CA LYS A 42 12.79 5.43 6.85
C LYS A 42 13.49 4.09 7.11
N ARG A 43 12.76 3.11 7.65
CA ARG A 43 13.22 1.73 7.86
C ARG A 43 13.58 1.07 6.54
N GLU A 44 14.76 0.46 6.49
CA GLU A 44 15.22 -0.30 5.33
C GLU A 44 15.25 -1.78 5.67
N TYR A 45 14.60 -2.59 4.83
CA TYR A 45 14.57 -4.05 4.97
C TYR A 45 15.39 -4.72 3.87
N TYR A 46 16.06 -5.81 4.22
CA TYR A 46 16.90 -6.61 3.34
C TYR A 46 16.60 -8.08 3.57
N ARG A 47 16.28 -8.82 2.51
CA ARG A 47 16.27 -10.28 2.56
C ARG A 47 17.70 -10.78 2.44
N ILE A 48 18.16 -11.50 3.45
CA ILE A 48 19.51 -12.08 3.53
C ILE A 48 19.35 -13.59 3.51
N SER A 49 19.99 -14.26 2.56
CA SER A 49 19.86 -15.70 2.41
C SER A 49 21.15 -16.41 2.04
N ASN A 50 21.21 -17.69 2.34
CA ASN A 50 22.16 -18.66 1.81
C ASN A 50 21.47 -20.01 1.60
N ASP A 51 22.22 -21.07 1.29
CA ASP A 51 21.66 -22.40 1.02
C ASP A 51 20.88 -23.02 2.19
N LYS A 52 21.04 -22.50 3.41
CA LYS A 52 20.47 -23.06 4.64
C LYS A 52 19.43 -22.17 5.32
N SER A 53 19.45 -20.87 5.09
CA SER A 53 18.66 -19.92 5.89
C SER A 53 18.26 -18.69 5.09
N SER A 54 17.08 -18.14 5.40
CA SER A 54 16.60 -16.84 4.92
C SER A 54 16.09 -16.03 6.11
N VAL A 55 16.51 -14.77 6.21
CA VAL A 55 16.12 -13.83 7.27
C VAL A 55 15.87 -12.44 6.69
N ILE A 56 15.12 -11.64 7.44
CA ILE A 56 14.95 -10.21 7.15
C ILE A 56 15.88 -9.40 8.06
N GLY A 57 16.86 -8.75 7.46
CA GLY A 57 17.64 -7.71 8.11
C GLY A 57 16.94 -6.36 8.03
N ALA A 58 16.88 -5.64 9.15
CA ALA A 58 16.29 -4.31 9.21
C ALA A 58 17.31 -3.31 9.75
N ILE A 59 17.33 -2.12 9.16
CA ILE A 59 18.13 -0.97 9.61
C ILE A 59 17.22 0.23 9.81
N ASN A 60 17.30 0.86 10.98
CA ASN A 60 16.48 2.02 11.33
C ASN A 60 17.15 2.91 12.36
N GLU A 61 17.41 4.17 12.00
CA GLU A 61 18.11 5.12 12.89
C GLU A 61 17.23 5.60 14.07
N ASP A 62 15.91 5.37 14.03
CA ASP A 62 15.02 5.71 15.15
C ASP A 62 15.11 4.67 16.27
N GLU A 63 15.92 4.96 17.29
CA GLU A 63 16.11 4.07 18.44
C GLU A 63 14.84 3.84 19.26
N ALA A 64 13.97 4.86 19.38
CA ALA A 64 12.75 4.75 20.17
C ALA A 64 11.78 3.78 19.49
N GLU A 65 11.62 3.92 18.18
CA GLU A 65 10.83 3.00 17.36
C GLU A 65 11.38 1.57 17.39
N ASN A 66 12.71 1.39 17.32
CA ASN A 66 13.31 0.05 17.40
C ASN A 66 13.09 -0.61 18.75
N ARG A 67 13.18 0.17 19.84
CA ARG A 67 12.94 -0.31 21.20
C ARG A 67 11.49 -0.75 21.36
N ALA A 68 10.54 0.05 20.85
CA ALA A 68 9.13 -0.30 20.81
C ALA A 68 8.91 -1.61 20.05
N PHE A 69 9.40 -1.69 18.81
CA PHE A 69 9.26 -2.88 17.97
C PHE A 69 9.79 -4.14 18.66
N ILE A 70 11.09 -4.16 19.01
CA ILE A 70 11.74 -5.34 19.58
C ILE A 70 11.15 -5.70 20.95
N GLY A 71 10.77 -4.71 21.76
CA GLY A 71 10.11 -4.93 23.05
C GLY A 71 8.75 -5.59 22.90
N PHE A 72 7.92 -5.11 21.97
CA PHE A 72 6.64 -5.72 21.64
C PHE A 72 6.82 -7.12 21.06
N THR A 73 7.71 -7.32 20.08
CA THR A 73 7.94 -8.65 19.48
C THR A 73 8.32 -9.69 20.52
N LYS A 74 9.23 -9.35 21.44
CA LYS A 74 9.65 -10.27 22.51
C LYS A 74 8.52 -10.60 23.47
N SER A 75 7.66 -9.63 23.78
CA SER A 75 6.51 -9.82 24.68
C SER A 75 5.46 -10.71 24.02
N PHE A 76 5.12 -10.43 22.77
CA PHE A 76 4.17 -11.21 21.98
C PHE A 76 4.65 -12.65 21.73
N ALA A 77 5.93 -12.84 21.39
CA ALA A 77 6.50 -14.17 21.17
C ALA A 77 6.46 -15.04 22.44
N LYS A 78 6.72 -14.47 23.62
CA LYS A 78 6.60 -15.19 24.92
C LYS A 78 5.17 -15.67 25.19
N MET A 79 4.18 -15.02 24.60
CA MET A 79 2.76 -15.35 24.75
C MET A 79 2.25 -16.26 23.63
N GLY A 80 3.13 -16.72 22.74
CA GLY A 80 2.76 -17.57 21.61
C GLY A 80 1.85 -16.87 20.61
N LEU A 81 1.99 -15.54 20.46
CA LEU A 81 1.35 -14.79 19.39
C LEU A 81 2.14 -14.90 18.10
N ALA A 82 1.43 -14.87 16.97
CA ALA A 82 2.03 -15.06 15.66
C ALA A 82 2.77 -13.80 15.18
N VAL A 83 3.97 -13.58 15.72
CA VAL A 83 4.90 -12.51 15.33
C VAL A 83 6.19 -13.13 14.82
N PRO A 84 6.96 -12.46 13.94
CA PRO A 84 8.23 -13.00 13.47
C PRO A 84 9.21 -13.21 14.62
N ALA A 85 9.97 -14.31 14.59
CA ALA A 85 11.06 -14.50 15.54
C ALA A 85 12.12 -13.40 15.40
N VAL A 86 12.65 -12.93 16.53
CA VAL A 86 13.81 -12.01 16.57
C VAL A 86 15.07 -12.85 16.78
N TYR A 87 15.87 -12.97 15.74
CA TYR A 87 17.11 -13.75 15.75
C TYR A 87 18.29 -12.97 16.31
N PHE A 88 18.34 -11.68 16.04
CA PHE A 88 19.39 -10.78 16.52
C PHE A 88 18.84 -9.36 16.65
N ALA A 89 19.32 -8.60 17.64
CA ALA A 89 19.04 -7.18 17.74
C ALA A 89 20.20 -6.45 18.43
N ASP A 90 20.75 -5.44 17.76
CA ASP A 90 21.67 -4.46 18.32
C ASP A 90 21.09 -3.06 18.10
N LEU A 91 20.36 -2.59 19.12
CA LEU A 91 19.68 -1.29 19.06
C LEU A 91 20.66 -0.12 19.00
N LYS A 92 21.89 -0.27 19.51
CA LYS A 92 22.92 0.78 19.44
C LYS A 92 23.49 0.93 18.04
N GLN A 93 23.48 -0.15 17.27
CA GLN A 93 23.86 -0.17 15.86
C GLN A 93 22.65 -0.08 14.93
N HIS A 94 21.45 0.21 15.46
CA HIS A 94 20.24 0.45 14.68
C HIS A 94 19.81 -0.73 13.80
N VAL A 95 20.12 -1.97 14.20
CA VAL A 95 20.02 -3.14 13.34
C VAL A 95 19.45 -4.36 14.06
N TYR A 96 18.63 -5.14 13.37
CA TYR A 96 18.07 -6.39 13.87
C TYR A 96 17.79 -7.39 12.74
N LEU A 97 17.79 -8.69 13.07
CA LEU A 97 17.43 -9.79 12.19
C LEU A 97 16.14 -10.45 12.66
N LEU A 98 15.24 -10.67 11.71
CA LEU A 98 13.93 -11.28 11.90
C LEU A 98 13.76 -12.54 11.05
N GLU A 99 12.81 -13.36 11.45
CA GLU A 99 12.25 -14.41 10.61
C GLU A 99 11.76 -13.88 9.26
N ASP A 100 12.06 -14.63 8.19
CA ASP A 100 11.54 -14.37 6.86
C ASP A 100 10.21 -15.09 6.66
N LEU A 101 9.13 -14.32 6.71
CA LEU A 101 7.76 -14.77 6.55
C LEU A 101 7.34 -14.87 5.06
N GLY A 102 8.27 -14.66 4.11
CA GLY A 102 7.99 -14.65 2.68
C GLY A 102 7.47 -13.30 2.17
N ASP A 103 6.79 -13.32 1.03
CA ASP A 103 6.33 -12.11 0.31
C ASP A 103 4.80 -11.93 0.27
N THR A 104 4.05 -12.93 0.75
CA THR A 104 2.60 -12.94 0.64
C THR A 104 1.97 -12.22 1.82
N THR A 105 1.46 -11.02 1.58
CA THR A 105 0.59 -10.31 2.54
C THR A 105 -0.88 -10.71 2.31
N LEU A 106 -1.73 -10.51 3.32
CA LEU A 106 -3.19 -10.67 3.17
C LEU A 106 -3.74 -9.75 2.08
N PHE A 107 -3.16 -8.56 1.91
CA PHE A 107 -3.53 -7.66 0.82
C PHE A 107 -3.21 -8.24 -0.56
N ASN A 108 -2.01 -8.80 -0.76
CA ASN A 108 -1.62 -9.43 -2.02
C ASN A 108 -2.51 -10.65 -2.33
N TYR A 109 -2.76 -11.49 -1.34
CA TYR A 109 -3.66 -12.63 -1.47
C TYR A 109 -5.10 -12.22 -1.79
N LEU A 110 -5.60 -11.14 -1.17
CA LEU A 110 -6.90 -10.57 -1.49
C LEU A 110 -6.98 -10.14 -2.96
N LEU A 111 -5.95 -9.50 -3.51
CA LEU A 111 -5.93 -9.07 -4.91
C LEU A 111 -5.88 -10.25 -5.88
N GLU A 112 -5.18 -11.32 -5.52
CA GLU A 112 -5.05 -12.53 -6.34
C GLU A 112 -6.36 -13.31 -6.42
N VAL A 113 -7.03 -13.46 -5.27
CA VAL A 113 -8.18 -14.36 -5.14
C VAL A 113 -9.52 -13.68 -5.51
N ARG A 114 -9.62 -12.35 -5.37
CA ARG A 114 -10.85 -11.63 -5.73
C ARG A 114 -11.02 -11.56 -7.24
N THR A 115 -12.13 -12.10 -7.72
CA THR A 115 -12.61 -11.93 -9.10
C THR A 115 -13.93 -11.18 -9.12
N ASN A 116 -14.08 -10.21 -10.04
CA ASN A 116 -15.32 -9.47 -10.29
C ASN A 116 -15.98 -8.79 -9.06
N GLY A 117 -15.20 -8.45 -8.04
CA GLY A 117 -15.71 -7.79 -6.83
C GLY A 117 -16.34 -8.75 -5.80
N ASN A 118 -16.37 -10.06 -6.07
CA ASN A 118 -16.82 -11.05 -5.08
C ASN A 118 -15.80 -11.18 -3.94
N PHE A 119 -16.29 -11.61 -2.77
CA PHE A 119 -15.48 -11.91 -1.60
C PHE A 119 -15.61 -13.42 -1.29
N PRO A 120 -14.67 -14.26 -1.74
CA PRO A 120 -14.84 -15.70 -1.69
C PRO A 120 -14.67 -16.27 -0.28
N ASP A 121 -15.26 -17.44 -0.04
CA ASP A 121 -15.27 -18.12 1.26
C ASP A 121 -13.86 -18.41 1.79
N GLU A 122 -12.89 -18.69 0.92
CA GLU A 122 -11.51 -18.90 1.34
C GLU A 122 -10.89 -17.63 1.93
N LEU A 123 -11.15 -16.47 1.33
CA LEU A 123 -10.69 -15.18 1.84
C LEU A 123 -11.40 -14.84 3.16
N LEU A 124 -12.71 -15.12 3.25
CA LEU A 124 -13.49 -14.97 4.48
C LEU A 124 -12.91 -15.80 5.63
N LYS A 125 -12.48 -17.04 5.37
CA LYS A 125 -11.81 -17.89 6.36
C LYS A 125 -10.49 -17.27 6.83
N VAL A 126 -9.70 -16.70 5.94
CA VAL A 126 -8.43 -16.05 6.32
C VAL A 126 -8.69 -14.81 7.19
N TYR A 127 -9.67 -13.96 6.84
CA TYR A 127 -10.07 -12.84 7.69
C TYR A 127 -10.58 -13.29 9.07
N LYS A 128 -11.37 -14.38 9.14
CA LYS A 128 -11.78 -14.95 10.43
C LYS A 128 -10.60 -15.46 11.25
N LYS A 129 -9.56 -16.04 10.64
CA LYS A 129 -8.30 -16.40 11.35
C LYS A 129 -7.63 -15.16 11.95
N VAL A 130 -7.52 -14.09 11.17
CA VAL A 130 -6.96 -12.80 11.64
C VAL A 130 -7.75 -12.24 12.82
N LEU A 131 -9.08 -12.23 12.72
CA LEU A 131 -9.97 -11.71 13.77
C LEU A 131 -10.04 -12.61 15.02
N THR A 132 -9.62 -13.89 14.90
CA THR A 132 -9.44 -14.78 16.06
C THR A 132 -8.17 -14.41 16.84
N GLU A 133 -7.12 -13.99 16.14
CA GLU A 133 -5.85 -13.62 16.79
C GLU A 133 -5.88 -12.20 17.39
N LEU A 134 -6.64 -11.28 16.79
CA LEU A 134 -6.64 -9.87 17.21
C LEU A 134 -6.98 -9.67 18.71
N PRO A 135 -8.03 -10.28 19.29
CA PRO A 135 -8.30 -10.17 20.73
C PRO A 135 -7.15 -10.66 21.62
N ARG A 136 -6.35 -11.63 21.18
CA ARG A 136 -5.18 -12.09 21.94
C ARG A 136 -4.11 -11.01 22.06
N PHE A 137 -3.91 -10.20 21.00
CA PHE A 137 -3.06 -9.01 21.07
C PHE A 137 -3.69 -7.93 21.96
N GLN A 138 -4.97 -7.64 21.74
CA GLN A 138 -5.62 -6.48 22.34
C GLN A 138 -5.91 -6.64 23.83
N VAL A 139 -6.29 -7.85 24.25
CA VAL A 139 -6.78 -8.15 25.60
C VAL A 139 -5.79 -9.02 26.36
N ASP A 140 -5.46 -10.21 25.85
CA ASP A 140 -4.63 -11.16 26.61
C ASP A 140 -3.21 -10.64 26.81
N ALA A 141 -2.62 -10.02 25.78
CA ALA A 141 -1.28 -9.47 25.86
C ALA A 141 -1.18 -8.13 26.58
N ALA A 142 -2.24 -7.31 26.57
CA ALA A 142 -2.19 -5.94 27.10
C ALA A 142 -1.63 -5.82 28.53
N PRO A 143 -2.01 -6.66 29.52
CA PRO A 143 -1.45 -6.59 30.86
C PRO A 143 0.07 -6.86 30.94
N ASN A 144 0.63 -7.54 29.94
CA ASN A 144 2.02 -7.97 29.89
C ASN A 144 2.90 -7.07 29.00
N ILE A 145 2.33 -6.02 28.41
CA ILE A 145 3.07 -5.05 27.62
C ILE A 145 3.64 -3.95 28.52
N ASP A 146 4.93 -3.69 28.36
CA ASP A 146 5.54 -2.48 28.86
C ASP A 146 5.15 -1.31 27.95
N TYR A 147 4.25 -0.45 28.41
CA TYR A 147 3.82 0.71 27.63
C TYR A 147 4.80 1.89 27.75
N ALA A 148 5.81 1.84 28.62
CA ALA A 148 6.82 2.89 28.72
C ALA A 148 7.74 2.93 27.49
N ILE A 149 7.81 1.83 26.73
CA ILE A 149 8.55 1.75 25.47
C ILE A 149 7.73 2.17 24.24
N CYS A 150 6.45 2.51 24.40
CA CYS A 150 5.60 2.95 23.30
C CYS A 150 6.17 4.21 22.63
N TYR A 151 6.04 4.26 21.31
CA TYR A 151 6.47 5.39 20.50
C TYR A 151 5.44 5.69 19.39
N PRO A 152 5.12 6.97 19.11
CA PRO A 152 5.57 8.19 19.79
C PRO A 152 4.82 8.52 21.08
N ARG A 153 3.78 7.76 21.45
CA ARG A 153 2.97 7.99 22.66
C ARG A 153 2.49 6.67 23.25
N GLU A 154 2.30 6.65 24.55
CA GLU A 154 1.82 5.49 25.33
C GLU A 154 0.33 5.18 25.16
N SER A 155 -0.47 6.14 24.67
CA SER A 155 -1.91 6.02 24.53
C SER A 155 -2.44 6.74 23.29
N PHE A 156 -3.56 6.27 22.77
CA PHE A 156 -4.36 6.94 21.76
C PHE A 156 -5.27 7.98 22.41
N ASP A 157 -4.64 8.99 23.00
CA ASP A 157 -5.28 10.08 23.73
C ASP A 157 -5.83 11.18 22.82
N ARG A 158 -6.38 12.23 23.44
CA ARG A 158 -6.84 13.46 22.75
C ARG A 158 -5.80 13.99 21.77
N GLN A 159 -4.54 14.06 22.19
CA GLN A 159 -3.47 14.63 21.38
C GLN A 159 -3.21 13.77 20.14
N SER A 160 -3.19 12.45 20.29
CA SER A 160 -3.02 11.51 19.19
C SER A 160 -4.17 11.60 18.19
N MET A 161 -5.42 11.69 18.66
CA MET A 161 -6.59 11.87 17.80
C MET A 161 -6.55 13.24 17.09
N GLN A 162 -6.19 14.31 17.80
CA GLN A 162 -6.08 15.65 17.22
C GLN A 162 -5.03 15.72 16.11
N TRP A 163 -3.91 15.00 16.24
CA TRP A 163 -2.91 14.88 15.18
C TRP A 163 -3.49 14.24 13.92
N ASP A 164 -4.23 13.13 14.06
CA ASP A 164 -4.86 12.44 12.92
C ASP A 164 -5.89 13.36 12.23
N LEU A 165 -6.71 14.07 12.99
CA LEU A 165 -7.73 14.99 12.46
C LEU A 165 -7.12 16.24 11.83
N SER A 166 -6.04 16.77 12.40
CA SER A 166 -5.28 17.88 11.82
C SER A 166 -4.59 17.46 10.52
N TYR A 167 -4.11 16.22 10.46
CA TYR A 167 -3.51 15.66 9.26
C TYR A 167 -4.52 15.58 8.12
N PHE A 168 -5.75 15.13 8.40
CA PHE A 168 -6.87 15.21 7.47
C PHE A 168 -7.17 16.66 7.03
N LYS A 169 -7.31 17.57 8.00
CA LYS A 169 -7.64 18.98 7.75
C LYS A 169 -6.64 19.66 6.82
N TYR A 170 -5.34 19.55 7.09
CA TYR A 170 -4.31 20.29 6.37
C TYR A 170 -3.76 19.56 5.15
N TYR A 171 -3.59 18.24 5.20
CA TYR A 171 -2.99 17.49 4.09
C TYR A 171 -4.01 16.88 3.15
N PHE A 172 -5.28 16.79 3.54
CA PHE A 172 -6.33 16.36 2.62
C PHE A 172 -7.25 17.50 2.22
N LEU A 173 -8.02 18.08 3.15
CA LEU A 173 -9.07 19.05 2.80
C LEU A 173 -8.52 20.29 2.07
N LYS A 174 -7.46 20.91 2.60
CA LYS A 174 -6.82 22.07 1.95
C LYS A 174 -6.27 21.73 0.56
N LEU A 175 -5.60 20.58 0.40
CA LEU A 175 -5.01 20.18 -0.89
C LEU A 175 -6.08 19.74 -1.91
N ALA A 176 -7.16 19.15 -1.41
CA ALA A 176 -8.35 18.80 -2.18
C ALA A 176 -9.18 20.03 -2.56
N ASP A 177 -8.91 21.20 -1.96
CA ASP A 177 -9.66 22.45 -2.15
C ASP A 177 -11.13 22.33 -1.69
N ILE A 178 -11.32 21.74 -0.50
CA ILE A 178 -12.62 21.63 0.16
C ILE A 178 -12.75 22.78 1.16
N PRO A 179 -13.78 23.63 1.05
CA PRO A 179 -13.95 24.76 1.96
C PRO A 179 -14.48 24.31 3.32
N PHE A 180 -13.91 24.86 4.40
CA PHE A 180 -14.39 24.65 5.76
C PHE A 180 -14.03 25.85 6.66
N ASN A 181 -14.79 26.04 7.73
CA ASN A 181 -14.45 26.98 8.80
C ASN A 181 -13.50 26.30 9.79
N GLU A 182 -12.32 26.88 10.01
CA GLU A 182 -11.28 26.29 10.88
C GLU A 182 -11.77 26.04 12.31
N GLN A 183 -12.41 27.02 12.94
CA GLN A 183 -12.85 26.92 14.34
C GLN A 183 -14.00 25.93 14.47
N LEU A 184 -15.04 26.05 13.64
CA LEU A 184 -16.23 25.21 13.78
C LEU A 184 -15.94 23.74 13.46
N LEU A 185 -15.02 23.46 12.52
CA LEU A 185 -14.57 22.09 12.27
C LEU A 185 -13.76 21.53 13.45
N GLU A 186 -12.94 22.36 14.10
CA GLU A 186 -12.22 21.95 15.31
C GLU A 186 -13.17 21.70 16.50
N ASP A 187 -14.27 22.45 16.62
CA ASP A 187 -15.29 22.21 17.64
C ASP A 187 -15.96 20.84 17.45
N ASP A 188 -16.27 20.46 16.21
CA ASP A 188 -16.78 19.13 15.86
C ASP A 188 -15.72 18.04 16.13
N PHE A 189 -14.45 18.28 15.78
CA PHE A 189 -13.35 17.36 16.11
C PHE A 189 -13.24 17.14 17.61
N ASN A 190 -13.32 18.19 18.42
CA ASN A 190 -13.29 18.07 19.87
C ASN A 190 -14.49 17.29 20.41
N THR A 191 -15.68 17.49 19.83
CA THR A 191 -16.90 16.75 20.17
C THR A 191 -16.74 15.25 19.88
N LEU A 192 -16.24 14.90 18.69
CA LEU A 192 -15.95 13.51 18.33
C LEU A 192 -14.90 12.89 19.25
N ILE A 193 -13.81 13.60 19.55
CA ILE A 193 -12.76 13.11 20.46
C ILE A 193 -13.33 12.87 21.86
N ASN A 194 -14.14 13.80 22.40
CA ASN A 194 -14.76 13.64 23.72
C ASN A 194 -15.63 12.39 23.78
N TYR A 195 -16.40 12.13 22.72
CA TYR A 195 -17.21 10.93 22.60
C TYR A 195 -16.36 9.67 22.57
N LEU A 196 -15.29 9.63 21.77
CA LEU A 196 -14.46 8.42 21.67
C LEU A 196 -13.65 8.13 22.94
N LEU A 197 -13.26 9.17 23.68
CA LEU A 197 -12.56 9.05 24.96
C LEU A 197 -13.48 8.65 26.13
N SER A 198 -14.82 8.62 25.96
CA SER A 198 -15.72 8.07 26.99
C SER A 198 -15.79 6.53 26.96
N GLU A 199 -15.27 5.90 25.92
CA GLU A 199 -15.17 4.44 25.81
C GLU A 199 -13.88 3.92 26.45
N ARG A 200 -13.89 2.64 26.86
CA ARG A 200 -12.74 1.94 27.43
C ARG A 200 -11.57 1.89 26.45
N SER A 201 -10.38 2.19 26.95
CA SER A 201 -9.18 2.37 26.12
C SER A 201 -7.89 1.84 26.76
N GLU A 202 -8.02 0.94 27.74
CA GLU A 202 -6.91 0.32 28.46
C GLU A 202 -6.23 -0.82 27.70
N PHE A 203 -6.77 -1.21 26.55
CA PHE A 203 -6.33 -2.35 25.75
C PHE A 203 -5.10 -2.04 24.90
N PHE A 204 -4.43 -3.07 24.39
CA PHE A 204 -3.39 -2.85 23.40
C PHE A 204 -4.01 -2.52 22.04
N LEU A 205 -3.70 -1.33 21.55
CA LEU A 205 -4.05 -0.83 20.22
C LEU A 205 -2.86 -1.06 19.29
N TYR A 206 -3.05 -1.86 18.25
CA TYR A 206 -2.04 -2.13 17.23
C TYR A 206 -1.73 -0.90 16.37
N ARG A 207 -2.74 -0.04 16.17
CA ARG A 207 -2.71 1.27 15.49
C ARG A 207 -2.59 1.21 13.96
N ASP A 208 -1.85 0.26 13.42
CA ASP A 208 -1.73 0.02 11.97
C ASP A 208 -2.12 -1.42 11.58
N PHE A 209 -3.23 -1.90 12.14
CA PHE A 209 -3.80 -3.20 11.81
C PHE A 209 -4.47 -3.16 10.43
N GLN A 210 -3.70 -3.44 9.39
CA GLN A 210 -4.13 -3.40 7.99
C GLN A 210 -3.74 -4.68 7.28
N SER A 211 -4.43 -5.00 6.17
CA SER A 211 -4.18 -6.24 5.40
C SER A 211 -2.75 -6.33 4.82
N ARG A 212 -2.07 -5.19 4.64
CA ARG A 212 -0.66 -5.14 4.21
C ARG A 212 0.34 -5.54 5.30
N ASN A 213 -0.06 -5.46 6.57
CA ASN A 213 0.78 -5.73 7.74
C ASN A 213 0.52 -7.13 8.33
N ILE A 214 -0.15 -7.99 7.55
CA ILE A 214 -0.47 -9.37 7.90
C ILE A 214 0.16 -10.26 6.83
N MET A 215 1.09 -11.12 7.24
CA MET A 215 1.78 -12.08 6.38
C MET A 215 1.07 -13.43 6.40
N LEU A 216 1.06 -14.12 5.25
CA LEU A 216 0.50 -15.46 5.11
C LEU A 216 1.63 -16.43 4.78
N GLN A 217 1.82 -17.43 5.65
CA GLN A 217 2.85 -18.45 5.46
C GLN A 217 2.32 -19.79 5.99
N ASN A 218 2.38 -20.84 5.15
CA ASN A 218 1.96 -22.20 5.52
C ASN A 218 0.57 -22.27 6.17
N ASP A 219 -0.43 -21.61 5.57
CA ASP A 219 -1.81 -21.49 6.07
C ASP A 219 -1.98 -20.78 7.43
N GLN A 220 -0.90 -20.18 7.97
CA GLN A 220 -0.90 -19.37 9.18
C GLN A 220 -0.85 -17.88 8.83
N VAL A 221 -1.29 -17.07 9.79
CA VAL A 221 -1.23 -15.60 9.75
C VAL A 221 -0.14 -15.13 10.70
N TYR A 222 0.65 -14.15 10.27
CA TYR A 222 1.66 -13.49 11.12
C TYR A 222 1.50 -11.98 11.05
N PHE A 223 1.81 -11.31 12.14
CA PHE A 223 1.56 -9.90 12.34
C PHE A 223 2.88 -9.12 12.39
N ILE A 224 2.96 -8.04 11.60
CA ILE A 224 4.13 -7.15 11.54
C ILE A 224 3.71 -5.69 11.67
N ASP A 225 4.69 -4.79 11.85
CA ASP A 225 4.47 -3.35 11.88
C ASP A 225 3.68 -2.78 13.10
N TYR A 226 3.78 -3.43 14.27
CA TYR A 226 3.16 -3.00 15.53
C TYR A 226 3.97 -1.99 16.37
N GLN A 227 5.08 -1.43 15.87
CA GLN A 227 5.92 -0.49 16.65
C GLN A 227 5.21 0.80 17.04
N GLY A 228 4.14 1.17 16.32
CA GLY A 228 3.26 2.28 16.68
C GLY A 228 2.21 1.94 17.74
N GLY A 229 2.23 0.71 18.27
CA GLY A 229 1.27 0.19 19.22
C GLY A 229 1.30 0.91 20.57
N ARG A 230 0.13 1.03 21.20
CA ARG A 230 -0.10 1.86 22.40
C ARG A 230 -1.38 1.44 23.13
N ARG A 231 -1.74 2.11 24.22
CA ARG A 231 -3.08 1.91 24.83
C ARG A 231 -4.17 2.51 23.96
N GLY A 232 -5.29 1.83 23.78
CA GLY A 232 -6.42 2.37 23.05
C GLY A 232 -7.65 1.46 23.09
N ALA A 233 -8.70 1.89 22.39
CA ALA A 233 -9.96 1.16 22.31
C ALA A 233 -9.91 0.03 21.29
N LEU A 234 -10.63 -1.06 21.58
CA LEU A 234 -10.66 -2.29 20.78
C LEU A 234 -11.17 -2.08 19.35
N GLN A 235 -12.15 -1.18 19.21
CA GLN A 235 -12.84 -0.85 17.98
C GLN A 235 -11.90 -0.36 16.87
N TYR A 236 -10.80 0.30 17.23
CA TYR A 236 -9.94 0.99 16.27
C TYR A 236 -9.22 0.02 15.31
N ASP A 237 -8.67 -1.09 15.82
CA ASP A 237 -7.91 -2.02 14.97
C ASP A 237 -8.85 -2.83 14.06
N VAL A 238 -9.99 -3.28 14.56
CA VAL A 238 -11.00 -3.95 13.72
C VAL A 238 -11.57 -2.99 12.68
N ALA A 239 -11.81 -1.71 13.04
CA ALA A 239 -12.15 -0.66 12.07
C ALA A 239 -11.07 -0.50 11.00
N SER A 240 -9.80 -0.48 11.41
CA SER A 240 -8.65 -0.34 10.50
C SER A 240 -8.59 -1.47 9.47
N LEU A 241 -8.88 -2.71 9.88
CA LEU A 241 -8.88 -3.87 8.98
C LEU A 241 -10.10 -3.88 8.06
N LEU A 242 -11.31 -3.71 8.61
CA LEU A 242 -12.56 -3.88 7.85
C LEU A 242 -12.86 -2.70 6.91
N TYR A 243 -12.33 -1.52 7.24
CA TYR A 243 -12.38 -0.32 6.39
C TYR A 243 -11.06 -0.02 5.69
N ASP A 244 -10.16 -1.01 5.52
CA ASP A 244 -9.00 -0.89 4.63
C ASP A 244 -9.50 -0.56 3.21
N ALA A 245 -9.33 0.69 2.80
CA ALA A 245 -10.01 1.26 1.64
C ALA A 245 -9.79 0.44 0.36
N LYS A 246 -8.54 -0.02 0.13
CA LYS A 246 -8.20 -0.80 -1.07
C LYS A 246 -8.70 -2.24 -1.02
N ALA A 247 -9.06 -2.76 0.15
CA ALA A 247 -9.64 -4.09 0.26
C ALA A 247 -11.09 -4.14 -0.27
N ASP A 248 -11.78 -2.99 -0.38
CA ASP A 248 -13.17 -2.84 -0.86
C ASP A 248 -14.08 -4.00 -0.46
N ILE A 249 -14.09 -4.30 0.85
CA ILE A 249 -14.88 -5.37 1.44
C ILE A 249 -16.37 -4.99 1.32
N PRO A 250 -17.23 -5.86 0.76
CA PRO A 250 -18.67 -5.61 0.69
C PRO A 250 -19.27 -5.40 2.08
N GLN A 251 -20.31 -4.56 2.20
CA GLN A 251 -20.87 -4.21 3.50
C GLN A 251 -21.41 -5.42 4.27
N GLU A 252 -22.09 -6.34 3.60
CA GLU A 252 -22.62 -7.57 4.23
C GLU A 252 -21.49 -8.41 4.84
N VAL A 253 -20.36 -8.51 4.14
CA VAL A 253 -19.17 -9.21 4.61
C VAL A 253 -18.52 -8.47 5.77
N ARG A 254 -18.48 -7.14 5.74
CA ARG A 254 -17.98 -6.34 6.88
C ARG A 254 -18.81 -6.59 8.14
N GLU A 255 -20.14 -6.62 8.02
CA GLU A 255 -21.01 -6.89 9.16
C GLU A 255 -20.84 -8.32 9.67
N GLU A 256 -20.68 -9.31 8.79
CA GLU A 256 -20.39 -10.69 9.18
C GLU A 256 -19.06 -10.79 9.95
N LEU A 257 -18.01 -10.16 9.43
CA LEU A 257 -16.69 -10.16 10.05
C LEU A 257 -16.66 -9.40 11.38
N LEU A 258 -17.34 -8.25 11.47
CA LEU A 258 -17.48 -7.49 12.71
C LEU A 258 -18.21 -8.30 13.79
N SER A 259 -19.33 -8.94 13.41
CA SER A 259 -20.09 -9.81 14.33
C SER A 259 -19.23 -10.97 14.80
N PHE A 260 -18.49 -11.61 13.89
CA PHE A 260 -17.54 -12.68 14.22
C PHE A 260 -16.47 -12.21 15.21
N TYR A 261 -15.89 -11.02 15.00
CA TYR A 261 -14.89 -10.45 15.92
C TYR A 261 -15.49 -10.18 17.30
N ILE A 262 -16.69 -9.59 17.40
CA ILE A 262 -17.34 -9.31 18.69
C ILE A 262 -17.65 -10.61 19.44
N GLU A 263 -18.15 -11.63 18.75
CA GLU A 263 -18.37 -12.96 19.33
C GLU A 263 -17.06 -13.61 19.80
N ASN A 264 -15.99 -13.50 19.01
CA ASN A 264 -14.69 -14.02 19.41
C ASN A 264 -14.14 -13.28 20.65
N LEU A 265 -14.26 -11.96 20.67
CA LEU A 265 -13.82 -11.08 21.77
C LEU A 265 -14.50 -11.40 23.10
N LYS A 266 -15.76 -11.85 23.09
CA LYS A 266 -16.50 -12.27 24.30
C LYS A 266 -15.82 -13.43 25.06
N ASN A 267 -14.93 -14.19 24.40
CA ASN A 267 -14.13 -15.24 25.06
C ASN A 267 -12.96 -14.68 25.87
N HIS A 268 -12.57 -13.41 25.64
CA HIS A 268 -11.41 -12.75 26.26
C HIS A 268 -11.83 -11.73 27.31
N LEU A 269 -12.94 -11.03 27.11
CA LEU A 269 -13.57 -10.20 28.14
C LEU A 269 -15.09 -10.11 27.98
N PRO A 270 -15.84 -9.72 29.02
CA PRO A 270 -17.25 -9.35 28.89
C PRO A 270 -17.43 -8.13 27.99
N VAL A 271 -18.28 -8.26 26.96
CA VAL A 271 -18.57 -7.19 26.00
C VAL A 271 -20.07 -7.07 25.78
N ASP A 272 -20.59 -5.85 25.91
CA ASP A 272 -21.90 -5.48 25.39
C ASP A 272 -21.77 -5.12 23.91
N GLU A 273 -22.39 -5.91 23.04
CA GLU A 273 -22.28 -5.73 21.60
C GLU A 273 -22.90 -4.41 21.12
N LYS A 274 -23.98 -3.97 21.76
CA LYS A 274 -24.67 -2.74 21.35
C LYS A 274 -23.75 -1.54 21.62
N THR A 275 -23.21 -1.45 22.82
CA THR A 275 -22.24 -0.39 23.19
C THR A 275 -20.99 -0.46 22.32
N PHE A 276 -20.47 -1.66 22.03
CA PHE A 276 -19.31 -1.79 21.13
C PHE A 276 -19.59 -1.16 19.75
N ARG A 277 -20.76 -1.46 19.17
CA ARG A 277 -21.19 -0.94 17.86
C ARG A 277 -21.49 0.55 17.88
N GLU A 278 -22.02 1.10 18.97
CA GLU A 278 -22.28 2.54 19.14
C GLU A 278 -20.99 3.37 18.96
N TYR A 279 -19.85 2.91 19.50
CA TYR A 279 -18.56 3.60 19.33
C TYR A 279 -17.80 3.20 18.06
N TYR A 280 -18.06 2.02 17.50
CA TYR A 280 -17.32 1.48 16.36
C TYR A 280 -17.24 2.46 15.18
N TYR A 281 -18.37 3.04 14.76
CA TYR A 281 -18.38 3.94 13.61
C TYR A 281 -17.70 5.29 13.87
N GLY A 282 -17.65 5.77 15.11
CA GLY A 282 -16.85 6.94 15.46
C GLY A 282 -15.35 6.68 15.26
N TYR A 283 -14.88 5.47 15.63
CA TYR A 283 -13.52 5.03 15.32
C TYR A 283 -13.29 4.83 13.82
N VAL A 284 -14.27 4.29 13.09
CA VAL A 284 -14.22 4.21 11.61
C VAL A 284 -14.01 5.60 10.99
N LEU A 285 -14.72 6.63 11.46
CA LEU A 285 -14.55 8.00 10.96
C LEU A 285 -13.12 8.53 11.19
N ILE A 286 -12.55 8.34 12.39
CA ILE A 286 -11.16 8.70 12.65
C ILE A 286 -10.21 7.95 11.72
N ARG A 287 -10.41 6.64 11.50
CA ARG A 287 -9.55 5.85 10.58
C ARG A 287 -9.62 6.38 9.16
N ILE A 288 -10.82 6.66 8.65
CA ILE A 288 -11.01 7.20 7.30
C ILE A 288 -10.33 8.56 7.16
N MET A 289 -10.53 9.47 8.12
CA MET A 289 -9.90 10.79 8.10
C MET A 289 -8.36 10.68 8.15
N GLN A 290 -7.83 9.82 9.01
CA GLN A 290 -6.38 9.57 9.10
C GLN A 290 -5.81 9.02 7.78
N ALA A 291 -6.50 8.06 7.16
CA ALA A 291 -6.11 7.50 5.86
C ALA A 291 -6.18 8.56 4.75
N MET A 292 -7.23 9.40 4.73
CA MET A 292 -7.36 10.50 3.77
C MET A 292 -6.24 11.52 3.96
N GLY A 293 -5.87 11.89 5.19
CA GLY A 293 -4.68 12.70 5.45
C GLY A 293 -3.42 12.13 4.80
N ALA A 294 -3.21 10.81 4.90
CA ALA A 294 -2.08 10.13 4.25
C ALA A 294 -2.18 10.14 2.72
N TYR A 295 -3.37 9.92 2.16
CA TYR A 295 -3.60 9.99 0.71
C TYR A 295 -3.33 11.39 0.17
N GLY A 296 -3.68 12.42 0.94
CA GLY A 296 -3.45 13.80 0.57
C GLY A 296 -1.97 14.18 0.61
N PHE A 297 -1.27 13.86 1.70
CA PHE A 297 0.17 14.11 1.79
C PHE A 297 0.97 13.33 0.74
N ARG A 298 0.75 12.00 0.63
CA ARG A 298 1.52 11.18 -0.31
C ARG A 298 1.09 11.43 -1.76
N GLY A 299 -0.20 11.60 -1.99
CA GLY A 299 -0.77 11.75 -3.33
C GLY A 299 -0.66 13.17 -3.88
N PHE A 300 -1.16 14.18 -3.16
CA PHE A 300 -1.13 15.57 -3.63
C PHE A 300 0.23 16.24 -3.41
N TYR A 301 0.86 16.03 -2.25
CA TYR A 301 2.11 16.71 -1.91
C TYR A 301 3.36 15.97 -2.44
N GLU A 302 3.51 14.66 -2.18
CA GLU A 302 4.63 13.87 -2.73
C GLU A 302 4.41 13.38 -4.18
N LYS A 303 3.26 13.67 -4.79
CA LYS A 303 2.88 13.30 -6.17
C LYS A 303 2.89 11.78 -6.45
N LYS A 304 2.65 10.95 -5.44
CA LYS A 304 2.56 9.48 -5.60
C LYS A 304 1.13 9.07 -5.98
N THR A 305 0.89 8.94 -7.28
CA THR A 305 -0.44 8.71 -7.90
C THR A 305 -1.21 7.50 -7.35
N HIS A 306 -0.52 6.41 -6.98
CA HIS A 306 -1.17 5.20 -6.44
C HIS A 306 -1.86 5.41 -5.07
N PHE A 307 -1.55 6.49 -4.35
CA PHE A 307 -2.29 6.88 -3.15
C PHE A 307 -3.64 7.53 -3.51
N LEU A 308 -3.69 8.33 -4.58
CA LEU A 308 -4.91 9.01 -5.05
C LEU A 308 -5.98 8.01 -5.50
N GLN A 309 -5.57 6.85 -6.02
CA GLN A 309 -6.46 5.74 -6.38
C GLN A 309 -7.22 5.13 -5.19
N SER A 310 -6.84 5.46 -3.95
CA SER A 310 -7.52 4.99 -2.73
C SER A 310 -8.68 5.90 -2.30
N ILE A 311 -8.67 7.17 -2.75
CA ILE A 311 -9.68 8.18 -2.41
C ILE A 311 -11.11 7.71 -2.73
N PRO A 312 -11.40 7.11 -3.91
CA PRO A 312 -12.73 6.64 -4.26
C PRO A 312 -13.35 5.70 -3.23
N TYR A 313 -12.56 4.76 -2.72
CA TYR A 313 -13.03 3.79 -1.74
C TYR A 313 -13.32 4.45 -0.39
N ALA A 314 -12.50 5.41 0.03
CA ALA A 314 -12.77 6.21 1.23
C ALA A 314 -14.06 7.04 1.09
N LEU A 315 -14.28 7.67 -0.07
CA LEU A 315 -15.53 8.42 -0.35
C LEU A 315 -16.76 7.50 -0.36
N LYS A 316 -16.66 6.31 -0.96
CA LYS A 316 -17.72 5.29 -0.94
C LYS A 316 -18.07 4.88 0.50
N ASN A 317 -17.06 4.68 1.34
CA ASN A 317 -17.26 4.35 2.75
C ASN A 317 -17.91 5.50 3.52
N LEU A 318 -17.46 6.75 3.32
CA LEU A 318 -18.10 7.92 3.94
C LEU A 318 -19.56 8.08 3.51
N ALA A 319 -19.84 7.93 2.22
CA ALA A 319 -21.21 8.01 1.70
C ALA A 319 -22.13 6.97 2.34
N TRP A 320 -21.65 5.72 2.48
CA TRP A 320 -22.40 4.69 3.16
C TRP A 320 -22.63 5.03 4.64
N ILE A 321 -21.61 5.50 5.36
CA ILE A 321 -21.72 5.86 6.79
C ILE A 321 -22.74 6.99 6.98
N LEU A 322 -22.63 8.09 6.21
CA LEU A 322 -23.57 9.22 6.31
C LEU A 322 -25.02 8.84 6.05
N GLN A 323 -25.26 7.84 5.21
CA GLN A 323 -26.62 7.41 4.84
C GLN A 323 -27.23 6.39 5.82
N ASN A 324 -26.40 5.63 6.54
CA ASN A 324 -26.86 4.45 7.29
C ASN A 324 -26.59 4.53 8.79
N ILE A 325 -25.70 5.41 9.24
CA ILE A 325 -25.24 5.46 10.63
C ILE A 325 -25.60 6.81 11.25
N ASP A 326 -26.38 6.76 12.32
CA ASP A 326 -26.59 7.89 13.23
C ASP A 326 -25.67 7.75 14.44
N LEU A 327 -24.74 8.70 14.59
CA LEU A 327 -23.92 8.79 15.80
C LEU A 327 -24.71 9.49 16.90
N PRO A 328 -24.50 9.13 18.18
CA PRO A 328 -25.20 9.75 19.32
C PRO A 328 -24.65 11.15 19.67
N ILE A 329 -24.02 11.83 18.71
CA ILE A 329 -23.43 13.16 18.83
C ILE A 329 -23.71 13.96 17.55
N GLN A 330 -23.76 15.28 17.68
CA GLN A 330 -23.97 16.19 16.55
C GLN A 330 -22.63 16.69 16.02
N LEU A 331 -22.41 16.56 14.71
CA LEU A 331 -21.18 16.96 14.03
C LEU A 331 -21.51 17.74 12.72
N PRO A 332 -22.24 18.86 12.80
CA PRO A 332 -22.83 19.50 11.62
C PRO A 332 -21.81 19.99 10.59
N VAL A 333 -20.67 20.53 11.02
CA VAL A 333 -19.63 21.04 10.12
C VAL A 333 -18.85 19.88 9.50
N LEU A 334 -18.55 18.85 10.27
CA LEU A 334 -17.90 17.65 9.74
C LEU A 334 -18.80 16.92 8.73
N THR A 335 -20.10 16.80 9.01
CA THR A 335 -21.07 16.23 8.06
C THR A 335 -21.11 17.02 6.76
N GLN A 336 -21.16 18.36 6.82
CA GLN A 336 -21.07 19.22 5.63
C GLN A 336 -19.77 19.01 4.85
N VAL A 337 -18.63 18.89 5.54
CA VAL A 337 -17.33 18.58 4.91
C VAL A 337 -17.37 17.24 4.19
N PHE A 338 -17.93 16.20 4.81
CA PHE A 338 -18.07 14.88 4.18
C PHE A 338 -19.00 14.92 2.97
N GLU A 339 -20.13 15.63 3.04
CA GLU A 339 -21.03 15.83 1.90
C GLU A 339 -20.33 16.54 0.73
N GLN A 340 -19.55 17.59 1.01
CA GLN A 340 -18.75 18.29 -0.01
C GLN A 340 -17.70 17.38 -0.64
N LEU A 341 -17.05 16.53 0.17
CA LEU A 341 -16.07 15.56 -0.29
C LEU A 341 -16.68 14.55 -1.26
N ILE A 342 -17.81 13.95 -0.90
CA ILE A 342 -18.51 12.94 -1.71
C ILE A 342 -18.98 13.54 -3.04
N ASN A 343 -19.37 14.81 -3.05
CA ASN A 343 -19.85 15.51 -4.25
C ASN A 343 -18.75 16.25 -5.03
N SER A 344 -17.47 16.16 -4.62
CA SER A 344 -16.38 16.88 -5.25
C SER A 344 -16.02 16.30 -6.62
N LYS A 345 -16.32 17.03 -7.70
CA LYS A 345 -15.93 16.66 -9.07
C LYS A 345 -14.42 16.38 -9.21
N LYS A 346 -13.59 17.15 -8.49
CA LYS A 346 -12.12 17.00 -8.49
C LYS A 346 -11.68 15.67 -7.88
N LEU A 347 -12.40 15.15 -6.89
CA LEU A 347 -12.08 13.85 -6.28
C LEU A 347 -12.76 12.69 -7.00
N LEU A 348 -13.96 12.91 -7.54
CA LEU A 348 -14.68 11.93 -8.34
C LEU A 348 -13.94 11.52 -9.61
N LYS A 349 -13.05 12.37 -10.15
CA LYS A 349 -12.17 11.99 -11.28
C LYS A 349 -11.23 10.82 -10.95
N PHE A 350 -10.94 10.56 -9.67
CA PHE A 350 -10.13 9.42 -9.27
C PHE A 350 -10.96 8.13 -9.17
N VAL A 351 -12.30 8.24 -9.14
CA VAL A 351 -13.18 7.07 -9.13
C VAL A 351 -13.00 6.37 -10.48
N PRO A 352 -12.55 5.10 -10.50
CA PRO A 352 -12.49 4.34 -11.74
C PRO A 352 -13.90 4.35 -12.33
N GLN A 353 -14.08 4.98 -13.50
CA GLN A 353 -15.38 4.93 -14.16
C GLN A 353 -15.72 3.46 -14.39
N LYS A 354 -16.95 3.05 -14.03
CA LYS A 354 -17.46 1.71 -14.37
C LYS A 354 -17.15 1.49 -15.84
N ARG A 355 -16.38 0.43 -16.13
CA ARG A 355 -15.93 -0.01 -17.45
C ARG A 355 -17.12 -0.09 -18.42
N ARG A 356 -17.53 1.04 -19.00
CA ARG A 356 -18.32 1.04 -20.23
C ARG A 356 -17.41 0.43 -21.27
N LYS A 357 -17.94 -0.50 -22.07
CA LYS A 357 -17.24 -0.94 -23.28
C LYS A 357 -16.90 0.30 -24.07
N SER A 358 -15.60 0.57 -24.17
CA SER A 358 -15.11 1.68 -24.97
C SER A 358 -15.24 1.32 -26.43
N ASN A 359 -15.63 2.29 -27.26
CA ASN A 359 -15.55 2.14 -28.71
C ASN A 359 -14.15 2.47 -29.24
N LEU A 360 -13.22 2.86 -28.36
CA LEU A 360 -11.84 3.17 -28.71
C LEU A 360 -11.02 1.88 -28.88
N SER A 361 -10.41 1.76 -30.04
CA SER A 361 -9.38 0.77 -30.35
C SER A 361 -8.01 1.43 -30.32
N VAL A 362 -7.08 0.87 -29.54
CA VAL A 362 -5.69 1.32 -29.45
C VAL A 362 -4.79 0.31 -30.15
N PHE A 363 -4.20 0.73 -31.28
CA PHE A 363 -3.20 -0.04 -32.00
C PHE A 363 -1.81 0.30 -31.48
N VAL A 364 -1.20 -0.67 -30.81
CA VAL A 364 0.16 -0.57 -30.27
C VAL A 364 1.09 -1.34 -31.20
N SER A 365 2.21 -0.73 -31.60
CA SER A 365 3.17 -1.42 -32.46
C SER A 365 4.63 -1.16 -32.12
N SER A 366 5.49 -2.07 -32.56
CA SER A 366 6.95 -1.90 -32.48
C SER A 366 7.59 -2.04 -33.86
N PHE A 367 8.61 -1.23 -34.16
CA PHE A 367 9.20 -1.20 -35.49
C PHE A 367 10.72 -0.88 -35.49
N SER A 368 11.39 -1.25 -36.59
CA SER A 368 12.77 -0.86 -36.86
C SER A 368 12.85 0.43 -37.65
N TYR A 369 13.58 1.46 -37.19
CA TYR A 369 13.82 2.67 -37.99
C TYR A 369 14.48 2.40 -39.34
N LYS A 370 15.11 1.24 -39.54
CA LYS A 370 15.67 0.83 -40.85
C LYS A 370 14.60 0.60 -41.91
N HIS A 371 13.37 0.27 -41.51
CA HIS A 371 12.24 0.02 -42.42
C HIS A 371 11.22 1.17 -42.38
N GLY A 372 11.66 2.39 -42.02
CA GLY A 372 10.83 3.58 -42.00
C GLY A 372 9.84 3.66 -40.83
N LEU A 373 9.09 4.78 -40.78
CA LEU A 373 8.03 5.01 -39.80
C LEU A 373 6.79 4.14 -40.13
N PRO A 374 5.98 3.78 -39.12
CA PRO A 374 4.73 3.04 -39.34
C PRO A 374 3.70 3.90 -40.08
N GLU A 375 2.97 3.28 -41.01
CA GLU A 375 1.89 3.92 -41.75
C GLU A 375 0.59 3.96 -40.93
N ASP A 376 -0.18 5.04 -41.08
CA ASP A 376 -1.51 5.15 -40.47
C ASP A 376 -2.59 4.72 -41.46
N ASN A 377 -3.16 3.55 -41.21
CA ASN A 377 -4.23 2.97 -42.02
C ASN A 377 -5.63 3.44 -41.60
N THR A 378 -5.74 4.30 -40.59
CA THR A 378 -7.03 4.79 -40.05
C THR A 378 -7.46 6.14 -40.63
N GLY A 379 -6.58 6.81 -41.39
CA GLY A 379 -6.89 8.06 -42.09
C GLY A 379 -6.88 9.31 -41.21
N HIS A 380 -6.29 9.24 -40.01
CA HIS A 380 -6.24 10.34 -39.04
C HIS A 380 -4.87 11.06 -39.01
N GLY A 381 -3.95 10.69 -39.89
CA GLY A 381 -2.66 11.37 -40.08
C GLY A 381 -1.57 10.91 -39.10
N GLY A 382 -1.74 9.76 -38.46
CA GLY A 382 -0.76 9.18 -37.54
C GLY A 382 -1.23 9.06 -36.11
N GLY A 383 -0.30 8.61 -35.27
CA GLY A 383 -0.43 8.54 -33.83
C GLY A 383 0.91 8.83 -33.17
N TYR A 384 1.06 8.45 -31.90
CA TYR A 384 2.31 8.66 -31.20
C TYR A 384 3.40 7.75 -31.75
N VAL A 385 4.57 8.32 -32.06
CA VAL A 385 5.77 7.56 -32.39
C VAL A 385 6.86 7.90 -31.38
N PHE A 386 7.25 6.92 -30.58
CA PHE A 386 8.26 7.05 -29.54
C PHE A 386 9.59 6.44 -29.97
N ASP A 387 10.65 7.26 -29.93
CA ASP A 387 12.01 6.82 -30.23
C ASP A 387 12.66 6.21 -28.98
N CYS A 388 12.87 4.90 -28.99
CA CYS A 388 13.48 4.17 -27.90
C CYS A 388 15.01 4.11 -28.00
N ARG A 389 15.66 4.77 -28.98
CA ARG A 389 17.11 4.63 -29.22
C ARG A 389 17.99 5.22 -28.14
N ALA A 390 17.47 6.10 -27.29
CA ALA A 390 18.18 6.67 -26.14
C ALA A 390 18.38 5.66 -25.00
N ILE A 391 17.51 4.66 -24.88
CA ILE A 391 17.57 3.65 -23.82
C ILE A 391 18.73 2.68 -24.06
N HIS A 392 19.36 2.19 -22.98
CA HIS A 392 20.43 1.19 -23.04
C HIS A 392 20.06 0.01 -23.97
N ASN A 393 20.97 -0.35 -24.87
CA ASN A 393 20.73 -1.31 -25.95
C ASN A 393 21.27 -2.71 -25.59
N PRO A 394 20.40 -3.71 -25.29
CA PRO A 394 20.82 -5.07 -24.99
C PRO A 394 21.56 -5.74 -26.16
N GLY A 395 21.26 -5.36 -27.41
CA GLY A 395 21.89 -5.93 -28.60
C GLY A 395 23.40 -5.66 -28.73
N LYS A 396 24.02 -4.94 -27.79
CA LYS A 396 25.48 -4.82 -27.68
C LYS A 396 26.14 -6.06 -27.06
N TYR A 397 25.39 -6.88 -26.34
CA TYR A 397 25.91 -8.08 -25.68
C TYR A 397 25.47 -9.33 -26.45
N GLU A 398 26.42 -10.26 -26.67
CA GLU A 398 26.17 -11.48 -27.46
C GLU A 398 24.98 -12.29 -26.93
N GLU A 399 24.83 -12.36 -25.61
CA GLU A 399 23.77 -13.10 -24.93
C GLU A 399 22.34 -12.61 -25.22
N TYR A 400 22.16 -11.36 -25.64
CA TYR A 400 20.83 -10.81 -25.98
C TYR A 400 20.59 -10.68 -27.49
N LYS A 401 21.59 -10.89 -28.36
CA LYS A 401 21.47 -10.58 -29.80
C LYS A 401 20.35 -11.32 -30.52
N LEU A 402 20.11 -12.57 -30.15
CA LEU A 402 19.06 -13.42 -30.74
C LEU A 402 17.74 -13.37 -29.98
N LEU A 403 17.70 -12.64 -28.86
CA LEU A 403 16.52 -12.48 -28.04
C LEU A 403 15.72 -11.24 -28.45
N THR A 404 14.52 -11.12 -27.92
CA THR A 404 13.59 -10.04 -28.17
C THR A 404 13.13 -9.39 -26.88
N GLY A 405 12.43 -8.26 -26.96
CA GLY A 405 11.83 -7.59 -25.81
C GLY A 405 10.79 -8.43 -25.05
N LYS A 406 10.36 -9.58 -25.59
CA LYS A 406 9.44 -10.52 -24.95
C LYS A 406 10.15 -11.53 -24.05
N ASP A 407 11.46 -11.74 -24.26
CA ASP A 407 12.21 -12.79 -23.60
C ASP A 407 12.61 -12.38 -22.18
N LYS A 408 12.44 -13.30 -21.23
CA LYS A 408 12.72 -13.09 -19.81
C LYS A 408 14.11 -12.48 -19.53
N PRO A 409 15.21 -12.92 -20.18
CA PRO A 409 16.52 -12.29 -19.97
C PRO A 409 16.57 -10.81 -20.37
N VAL A 410 15.89 -10.42 -21.45
CA VAL A 410 15.82 -9.03 -21.92
C VAL A 410 14.88 -8.21 -21.03
N ILE A 411 13.79 -8.80 -20.55
CA ILE A 411 12.91 -8.18 -19.55
C ILE A 411 13.67 -7.89 -18.27
N ASP A 412 14.46 -8.86 -17.77
CA ASP A 412 15.23 -8.72 -16.54
C ASP A 412 16.38 -7.73 -16.69
N PHE A 413 16.97 -7.64 -17.90
CA PHE A 413 17.91 -6.58 -18.25
C PHE A 413 17.27 -5.20 -18.04
N PHE A 414 16.08 -4.96 -18.62
CA PHE A 414 15.39 -3.67 -18.47
C PHE A 414 14.80 -3.43 -17.08
N ALA A 415 14.47 -4.49 -16.33
CA ALA A 415 13.97 -4.36 -14.97
C ALA A 415 14.99 -3.70 -14.03
N LYS A 416 16.29 -3.89 -14.29
CA LYS A 416 17.40 -3.35 -13.48
C LYS A 416 17.80 -1.92 -13.87
N GLU A 417 17.32 -1.41 -15.00
CA GLU A 417 17.74 -0.12 -15.58
C GLU A 417 16.72 0.99 -15.26
N SER A 418 17.16 2.05 -14.58
CA SER A 418 16.28 3.17 -14.16
C SER A 418 15.62 3.89 -15.32
N ASP A 419 16.36 4.10 -16.40
CA ASP A 419 15.98 5.00 -17.48
C ASP A 419 14.83 4.43 -18.33
N MET A 420 14.71 3.10 -18.42
CA MET A 420 13.60 2.45 -19.11
C MET A 420 12.28 2.68 -18.37
N HIS A 421 12.30 2.52 -17.05
CA HIS A 421 11.10 2.72 -16.23
C HIS A 421 10.64 4.18 -16.26
N GLU A 422 11.58 5.11 -16.17
CA GLU A 422 11.27 6.55 -16.26
C GLU A 422 10.69 6.93 -17.64
N PHE A 423 11.28 6.42 -18.72
CA PHE A 423 10.76 6.63 -20.07
C PHE A 423 9.32 6.10 -20.22
N LEU A 424 9.07 4.86 -19.78
CA LEU A 424 7.73 4.27 -19.86
C LEU A 424 6.71 5.01 -19.00
N ASN A 425 7.08 5.50 -17.82
CA ASN A 425 6.18 6.29 -16.99
C ASN A 425 5.73 7.58 -17.68
N HIS A 426 6.62 8.25 -18.40
CA HIS A 426 6.25 9.43 -19.19
C HIS A 426 5.35 9.08 -20.38
N VAL A 427 5.64 7.96 -21.05
CA VAL A 427 4.77 7.45 -22.12
C VAL A 427 3.39 7.12 -21.59
N TYR A 428 3.28 6.41 -20.47
CA TYR A 428 1.99 6.09 -19.85
C TYR A 428 1.22 7.33 -19.49
N ALA A 429 1.84 8.32 -18.84
CA ALA A 429 1.17 9.56 -18.49
C ALA A 429 0.58 10.27 -19.72
N LEU A 430 1.32 10.31 -20.83
CA LEU A 430 0.87 10.94 -22.06
C LEU A 430 -0.26 10.15 -22.74
N ILE A 431 -0.12 8.83 -22.85
CA ILE A 431 -1.12 7.97 -23.50
C ILE A 431 -2.39 7.87 -22.66
N ASP A 432 -2.28 7.80 -21.33
CA ASP A 432 -3.41 7.76 -20.40
C ASP A 432 -4.30 9.00 -20.56
N MET A 433 -3.68 10.19 -20.59
CA MET A 433 -4.38 11.45 -20.84
C MET A 433 -5.09 11.44 -22.20
N SER A 434 -4.45 10.89 -23.23
CA SER A 434 -5.02 10.80 -24.57
C SER A 434 -6.18 9.80 -24.64
N VAL A 435 -6.06 8.62 -24.04
CA VAL A 435 -7.15 7.64 -23.96
C VAL A 435 -8.37 8.25 -23.27
N GLU A 436 -8.18 8.87 -22.10
CA GLU A 436 -9.26 9.53 -21.36
C GLU A 436 -9.96 10.61 -22.20
N THR A 437 -9.17 11.49 -22.84
CA THR A 437 -9.71 12.54 -23.72
C THR A 437 -10.43 11.97 -24.95
N TYR A 438 -9.91 10.87 -25.51
CA TYR A 438 -10.45 10.26 -26.72
C TYR A 438 -11.79 9.59 -26.43
N GLU A 439 -11.91 8.91 -25.28
CA GLU A 439 -13.17 8.35 -24.81
C GLU A 439 -14.22 9.44 -24.57
N GLU A 440 -13.85 10.53 -23.89
CA GLU A 440 -14.75 11.68 -23.66
C GLU A 440 -15.28 12.28 -24.96
N ARG A 441 -14.45 12.31 -26.00
CA ARG A 441 -14.78 12.86 -27.32
C ARG A 441 -15.32 11.83 -28.31
N ASN A 442 -15.51 10.57 -27.89
CA ASN A 442 -15.99 9.46 -28.72
C ASN A 442 -15.13 9.17 -29.96
N PHE A 443 -13.80 9.31 -29.86
CA PHE A 443 -12.89 8.81 -30.89
C PHE A 443 -12.84 7.28 -30.89
N THR A 444 -12.58 6.70 -32.05
CA THR A 444 -12.62 5.25 -32.27
C THR A 444 -11.25 4.61 -32.43
N ASN A 445 -10.20 5.37 -32.75
CA ASN A 445 -8.86 4.84 -33.00
C ASN A 445 -7.77 5.70 -32.35
N LEU A 446 -6.77 5.05 -31.76
CA LEU A 446 -5.52 5.65 -31.31
C LEU A 446 -4.36 4.75 -31.72
N MET A 447 -3.34 5.30 -32.38
CA MET A 447 -2.11 4.57 -32.71
C MET A 447 -0.96 4.99 -31.80
N VAL A 448 -0.21 4.00 -31.31
CA VAL A 448 1.00 4.21 -30.52
C VAL A 448 2.10 3.26 -30.99
N SER A 449 3.21 3.79 -31.45
CA SER A 449 4.29 3.01 -32.03
C SER A 449 5.64 3.30 -31.37
N PHE A 450 6.42 2.25 -31.15
CA PHE A 450 7.75 2.33 -30.56
C PHE A 450 8.81 1.95 -31.60
N GLY A 451 9.77 2.84 -31.82
CA GLY A 451 10.86 2.65 -32.76
C GLY A 451 12.18 2.36 -32.06
N CYS A 452 12.95 1.39 -32.56
CA CYS A 452 14.38 1.30 -32.24
C CYS A 452 15.19 0.91 -33.48
N THR A 453 16.53 0.88 -33.38
CA THR A 453 17.39 0.65 -34.56
C THR A 453 17.16 -0.70 -35.23
N GLY A 454 16.90 -1.76 -34.46
CA GLY A 454 16.72 -3.12 -34.98
C GLY A 454 15.28 -3.64 -34.88
N GLY A 455 14.40 -2.93 -34.18
CA GLY A 455 13.01 -3.35 -33.94
C GLY A 455 12.81 -4.59 -33.06
N GLN A 456 13.84 -5.08 -32.35
CA GLN A 456 13.80 -6.38 -31.66
C GLN A 456 13.71 -6.31 -30.13
N HIS A 457 14.43 -5.39 -29.47
CA HIS A 457 14.53 -5.36 -27.99
C HIS A 457 13.70 -4.23 -27.39
N ARG A 458 14.22 -3.00 -27.46
CA ARG A 458 13.68 -1.83 -26.77
C ARG A 458 12.25 -1.51 -27.20
N SER A 459 12.02 -1.45 -28.51
CA SER A 459 10.69 -1.14 -29.06
C SER A 459 9.66 -2.20 -28.72
N VAL A 460 10.04 -3.48 -28.76
CA VAL A 460 9.18 -4.61 -28.45
C VAL A 460 8.80 -4.61 -26.97
N TYR A 461 9.79 -4.44 -26.10
CA TYR A 461 9.57 -4.34 -24.66
C TYR A 461 8.61 -3.20 -24.32
N CYS A 462 8.81 -2.01 -24.88
CA CYS A 462 7.93 -0.86 -24.63
C CYS A 462 6.50 -1.09 -25.14
N ALA A 463 6.35 -1.69 -26.32
CA ALA A 463 5.03 -2.00 -26.89
C ALA A 463 4.25 -3.00 -26.04
N GLU A 464 4.89 -4.08 -25.58
CA GLU A 464 4.30 -5.07 -24.67
C GLU A 464 3.85 -4.43 -23.35
N ARG A 465 4.72 -3.59 -22.78
CA ARG A 465 4.47 -2.93 -21.50
C ARG A 465 3.31 -1.93 -21.56
N LEU A 466 3.24 -1.13 -22.63
CA LEU A 466 2.09 -0.26 -22.85
C LEU A 466 0.80 -1.06 -23.08
N ALA A 467 0.85 -2.12 -23.89
CA ALA A 467 -0.34 -2.94 -24.14
C ALA A 467 -0.87 -3.58 -22.85
N ALA A 468 0.01 -4.09 -21.99
CA ALA A 468 -0.37 -4.61 -20.67
C ALA A 468 -0.98 -3.52 -19.78
N HIS A 469 -0.34 -2.36 -19.68
CA HIS A 469 -0.83 -1.21 -18.91
C HIS A 469 -2.24 -0.78 -19.37
N LEU A 470 -2.47 -0.66 -20.67
CA LEU A 470 -3.76 -0.28 -21.23
C LEU A 470 -4.85 -1.32 -20.96
N ARG A 471 -4.54 -2.61 -21.08
CA ARG A 471 -5.48 -3.72 -20.79
C ARG A 471 -5.84 -3.81 -19.31
N GLU A 472 -4.90 -3.49 -18.43
CA GLU A 472 -5.12 -3.46 -16.99
C GLU A 472 -5.98 -2.25 -16.58
N LYS A 473 -5.63 -1.07 -17.11
CA LYS A 473 -6.20 0.21 -16.69
C LYS A 473 -7.53 0.56 -17.36
N TYR A 474 -7.69 0.28 -18.65
CA TYR A 474 -8.83 0.73 -19.47
C TYR A 474 -9.68 -0.42 -20.03
N SER A 475 -10.84 -0.10 -20.60
CA SER A 475 -11.72 -1.06 -21.31
C SER A 475 -11.75 -0.83 -22.81
N VAL A 476 -10.61 -0.39 -23.34
CA VAL A 476 -10.35 -0.19 -24.76
C VAL A 476 -9.94 -1.51 -25.42
N GLN A 477 -10.20 -1.63 -26.72
CA GLN A 477 -9.68 -2.76 -27.48
C GLN A 477 -8.21 -2.51 -27.78
N VAL A 478 -7.30 -3.38 -27.35
CA VAL A 478 -5.86 -3.22 -27.58
C VAL A 478 -5.36 -4.26 -28.58
N SER A 479 -4.99 -3.82 -29.78
CA SER A 479 -4.26 -4.61 -30.77
C SER A 479 -2.76 -4.33 -30.65
N LEU A 480 -1.96 -5.40 -30.67
CA LEU A 480 -0.50 -5.33 -30.53
C LEU A 480 0.13 -5.99 -31.76
N TRP A 481 1.10 -5.33 -32.38
CA TRP A 481 1.80 -5.87 -33.56
C TRP A 481 3.30 -5.51 -33.57
N HIS A 482 4.14 -6.49 -33.85
CA HIS A 482 5.59 -6.31 -33.91
C HIS A 482 6.10 -6.51 -35.34
N ARG A 483 6.32 -5.41 -36.08
CA ARG A 483 6.65 -5.44 -37.51
C ARG A 483 7.81 -6.36 -37.91
N GLU A 484 8.81 -6.50 -37.05
CA GLU A 484 10.00 -7.30 -37.36
C GLU A 484 9.92 -8.75 -36.85
N GLN A 485 8.79 -9.13 -36.23
CA GLN A 485 8.56 -10.48 -35.68
C GLN A 485 7.32 -11.15 -36.27
N ASP A 486 6.30 -10.36 -36.62
CA ASP A 486 5.01 -10.78 -37.18
C ASP A 486 4.89 -10.26 -38.62
#